data_AF-A0A954P339-F1
#
_entry.id   AF-A0A954P339-F1
#
_cell.length_a   1.000
_cell.length_b   1.000
_cell.length_c   1.000
_cell.angle_alpha   90.00
_cell.angle_beta   90.00
_cell.angle_gamma   90.00
#
_symmetry.space_group_name_H-M   'P 1'
#
loop_
_entity.id
_entity.type
_entity.pdbx_description
1 polymer ?
#
loop_
_entity_poly.entity_id
_entity_poly.type
_entity_poly.pdbx_seq_one_letter_code
_entity_poly.pdbx_strand_id
1 'polypeptide(L)' 'ISIHTATVAGLVTFALFCCGPQALVLTLLIPLVSWSRIHLGRHTLAQTLAGSAMGIACFSTLGFPGL' A
#
# COMPACT_ATOMS: atom_id res chain seq x y z
N ILE A 1 0.95 3.67 -13.15
CA ILE A 1 1.12 3.35 -11.71
C ILE A 1 0.36 4.40 -10.91
N SER A 2 -0.36 4.02 -9.85
CA SER A 2 -1.02 5.01 -8.97
C SER A 2 -0.14 5.31 -7.75
N ILE A 3 0.35 6.55 -7.63
CA ILE A 3 1.18 6.97 -6.49
C ILE A 3 0.42 6.83 -5.17
N HIS A 4 -0.89 7.11 -5.19
CA HIS A 4 -1.72 7.02 -3.99
C HIS A 4 -1.90 5.60 -3.48
N THR A 5 -1.98 4.60 -4.37
CA THR A 5 -2.03 3.20 -3.93
C THR A 5 -0.65 2.73 -3.47
N ALA A 6 0.42 3.23 -4.11
CA ALA A 6 1.80 2.96 -3.67
C ALA A 6 2.10 3.54 -2.28
N THR A 7 1.75 4.80 -2.00
CA THR A 7 1.99 5.42 -0.69
C THR A 7 1.17 4.76 0.42
N VAL A 8 -0.10 4.45 0.17
CA VAL A 8 -0.95 3.76 1.16
C VAL A 8 -0.42 2.36 1.44
N ALA A 9 -0.08 1.58 0.40
CA ALA A 9 0.44 0.24 0.60
C ALA A 9 1.80 0.26 1.32
N GLY A 10 2.68 1.21 1.00
CA GLY A 10 3.95 1.41 1.71
C GLY A 10 3.77 1.78 3.18
N LEU A 11 2.88 2.72 3.50
CA LEU A 11 2.59 3.12 4.89
C LEU A 11 1.93 2.00 5.70
N VAL A 12 1.08 1.18 5.07
CA VAL A 12 0.52 -0.01 5.71
C VAL A 12 1.63 -1.02 6.03
N THR A 13 2.51 -1.29 5.07
CA THR A 13 3.68 -2.16 5.30
C THR A 13 4.57 -1.62 6.42
N PHE A 14 4.84 -0.32 6.44
CA PHE A 14 5.56 0.33 7.53
C PHE A 14 4.88 0.17 8.89
N ALA A 15 3.56 0.41 8.95
CA ALA A 15 2.79 0.27 10.19
C ALA A 15 2.77 -1.18 10.70
N LEU A 16 2.73 -2.17 9.80
CA LEU A 16 2.85 -3.58 10.17
C LEU A 16 4.21 -3.90 10.79
N PHE A 17 5.30 -3.30 10.29
CA PHE A 17 6.63 -3.45 10.89
C PHE A 17 6.71 -2.78 12.26
N CYS A 18 6.24 -1.54 12.41
CA CYS A 18 6.40 -0.78 13.66
C CYS A 18 5.41 -1.16 14.76
N CYS A 19 4.14 -1.43 14.41
CA CYS A 19 3.06 -1.66 15.35
C CYS A 19 2.64 -3.13 15.45
N GLY A 20 3.21 -4.00 14.60
CA GLY A 20 2.89 -5.42 14.57
C GLY A 20 1.50 -5.72 14.00
N PRO A 21 0.94 -6.91 14.32
CA PRO A 21 -0.33 -7.40 13.76
C PRO A 21 -1.55 -6.48 13.98
N GLN A 22 -1.50 -5.59 14.98
CA GLN A 22 -2.56 -4.63 15.27
C GLN A 22 -2.82 -3.69 14.08
N ALA A 23 -1.80 -3.45 13.25
CA ALA A 23 -1.91 -2.67 12.03
C ALA A 23 -2.57 -3.42 10.85
N LEU A 24 -2.94 -4.70 10.99
CA LEU A 24 -3.62 -5.46 9.93
C LEU A 24 -4.92 -4.79 9.48
N VAL A 25 -5.63 -4.12 10.36
CA VAL A 25 -6.84 -3.36 10.01
C VAL A 25 -6.58 -2.29 8.95
N LEU A 26 -5.36 -1.72 8.92
CA LEU A 26 -4.97 -0.70 7.94
C LEU A 26 -4.84 -1.26 6.52
N THR A 27 -4.69 -2.58 6.34
CA THR A 27 -4.64 -3.20 5.01
C THR A 27 -5.92 -2.95 4.21
N LEU A 28 -7.06 -2.70 4.88
CA LEU A 28 -8.33 -2.33 4.25
C LEU A 28 -8.28 -0.98 3.53
N LEU A 29 -7.32 -0.09 3.86
CA LEU A 29 -7.15 1.16 3.12
C LEU A 29 -6.66 0.92 1.70
N ILE A 30 -5.92 -0.16 1.44
CA ILE A 30 -5.39 -0.48 0.10
C ILE A 30 -6.53 -0.73 -0.91
N PRO A 31 -7.48 -1.66 -0.68
CA PRO A 31 -8.60 -1.86 -1.59
C PRO A 31 -9.55 -0.64 -1.61
N LEU A 32 -9.75 0.07 -0.49
CA LEU A 32 -10.60 1.26 -0.45
C LEU A 32 -10.07 2.40 -1.35
N VAL A 33 -8.77 2.68 -1.27
CA VAL A 33 -8.12 3.71 -2.09
C VAL A 33 -8.01 3.26 -3.55
N SER A 34 -7.75 1.97 -3.80
CA SER A 34 -7.76 1.39 -5.14
C SER A 34 -9.13 1.51 -5.80
N TRP A 35 -10.21 1.18 -5.08
CA TRP A 35 -11.59 1.34 -5.53
C TRP A 35 -11.89 2.79 -5.90
N SER A 36 -11.56 3.74 -5.02
CA SER A 36 -11.74 5.17 -5.29
C SER A 36 -11.06 5.60 -6.60
N ARG A 37 -9.83 5.14 -6.87
CA ARG A 37 -9.09 5.48 -8.09
C ARG A 37 -9.68 4.88 -9.36
N ILE A 38 -10.20 3.66 -9.27
CA ILE A 38 -10.86 2.98 -10.38
C ILE A 38 -12.23 3.62 -10.65
N HIS A 39 -13.02 3.85 -9.61
CA HIS A 39 -14.37 4.41 -9.72
C HIS A 39 -14.37 5.84 -10.28
N LEU A 40 -13.39 6.67 -9.91
CA LEU A 40 -13.20 8.01 -10.47
C LEU A 40 -12.63 8.00 -11.90
N GLY A 41 -12.39 6.82 -12.49
CA GLY A 41 -11.90 6.67 -13.86
C GLY A 41 -10.47 7.15 -14.08
N ARG A 42 -9.69 7.36 -13.01
CA ARG A 42 -8.32 7.89 -13.10
C ARG A 42 -7.26 6.81 -13.27
N HIS A 43 -7.58 5.56 -12.92
CA HIS A 43 -6.65 4.44 -13.04
C HIS A 43 -7.36 3.13 -13.39
N THR A 44 -6.61 2.23 -14.03
CA THR A 44 -7.04 0.84 -14.23
C THR A 44 -6.66 -0.02 -13.01
N LEU A 45 -7.31 -1.17 -12.87
CA LEU A 45 -7.01 -2.15 -11.82
C LEU A 45 -5.53 -2.59 -11.85
N ALA A 46 -4.96 -2.79 -13.05
CA ALA A 46 -3.55 -3.12 -13.21
C ALA A 46 -2.62 -1.99 -12.68
N GLN A 47 -2.97 -0.72 -12.90
CA GLN A 47 -2.18 0.41 -12.41
C GLN A 47 -2.23 0.56 -10.89
N THR A 48 -3.37 0.26 -10.26
CA THR A 48 -3.51 0.29 -8.80
C THR A 48 -2.78 -0.86 -8.14
N LEU A 49 -2.88 -2.09 -8.71
CA LEU A 49 -2.12 -3.25 -8.23
C LEU A 49 -0.61 -3.06 -8.35
N ALA A 50 -0.14 -2.59 -9.51
CA ALA A 50 1.28 -2.30 -9.71
C ALA A 50 1.79 -1.22 -8.73
N GLY A 51 0.97 -0.20 -8.44
CA GLY A 51 1.28 0.79 -7.41
C GLY A 51 1.38 0.18 -6.02
N SER A 52 0.39 -0.61 -5.60
CA SER A 52 0.41 -1.26 -4.29
C SER A 52 1.61 -2.20 -4.13
N ALA A 53 1.90 -3.02 -5.13
CA ALA A 53 3.05 -3.92 -5.14
C ALA A 53 4.37 -3.16 -5.03
N MET A 54 4.52 -2.05 -5.77
CA MET A 54 5.70 -1.18 -5.68
C MET A 54 5.87 -0.58 -4.28
N GLY A 55 4.80 -0.10 -3.66
CA GLY A 55 4.82 0.46 -2.30
C GLY A 55 5.23 -0.57 -1.24
N ILE A 56 4.64 -1.76 -1.30
CA ILE A 56 4.99 -2.89 -0.41
C ILE A 56 6.46 -3.26 -0.61
N ALA A 57 6.90 -3.43 -1.86
CA ALA A 57 8.28 -3.80 -2.16
C ALA A 57 9.27 -2.75 -1.65
N CYS A 58 8.99 -1.46 -1.84
CA CYS A 58 9.85 -0.38 -1.37
C CYS A 58 10.08 -0.47 0.15
N PHE A 59 9.02 -0.58 0.95
CA PHE A 59 9.14 -0.65 2.40
C PHE A 59 9.63 -2.00 2.93
N SER A 60 9.34 -3.10 2.21
CA SER A 60 9.84 -4.44 2.58
C SER A 60 11.33 -4.60 2.29
N THR A 61 11.83 -4.02 1.19
CA THR A 61 13.25 -4.07 0.80
C THR A 61 14.11 -3.04 1.52
N LEU A 62 13.53 -1.91 1.92
CA LEU A 62 14.16 -1.00 2.88
C LEU A 62 14.45 -1.68 4.22
N GLY A 63 13.82 -2.85 4.48
CA GLY A 63 14.19 -3.83 5.48
C GLY A 63 14.70 -3.18 6.75
N PHE A 64 13.80 -2.68 7.60
CA PHE A 64 14.14 -2.02 8.87
C PHE A 64 15.14 -2.89 9.64
N PRO A 65 16.45 -2.59 9.63
CA PRO A 65 17.48 -3.51 10.12
C PRO A 65 17.58 -3.52 11.66
N GLY A 66 16.54 -3.06 12.37
CA GLY A 66 16.67 -2.58 13.74
C GLY A 66 15.44 -2.73 14.63
N LEU A 67 14.59 -3.73 14.37
CA LEU A 67 13.68 -4.29 15.37
C LEU A 67 14.19 -5.68 15.77
#